data_AF-A0A238Y704-F1
#
_entry.id   AF-A0A238Y704-F1
#
_cell.length_a   1.000
_cell.length_b   1.000
_cell.length_c   1.000
_cell.angle_alpha   90.00
_cell.angle_beta   90.00
_cell.angle_gamma   90.00
#
_symmetry.space_group_name_H-M   'P 1'
#
loop_
_entity.id
_entity.type
_entity.pdbx_description
1 polymer ?
#
loop_
_entity_poly.entity_id
_entity_poly.type
_entity_poly.pdbx_seq_one_letter_code
_entity_poly.pdbx_strand_id
1 'polypeptide(L)'
;MTHMILCPYCHKNQAVVHQGGYEPISVGCESCGKRFVLAPERYGVAVYRIEDAPPCFTPDCLGAERAGSENGEEQRGAPGREAQPV
;
A
#
# COMPACT_ATOMS: atom_id res chain seq x y z
N MET A 1 -7.97 -15.40 -11.32
CA MET A 1 -7.94 -14.88 -12.70
C MET A 1 -6.50 -14.72 -13.16
N THR A 2 -6.21 -15.06 -14.41
CA THR A 2 -4.87 -14.93 -14.98
C THR A 2 -4.75 -13.61 -15.74
N HIS A 3 -3.74 -12.80 -15.43
CA HIS A 3 -3.48 -11.52 -16.08
C HIS A 3 -2.15 -11.56 -16.83
N MET A 4 -2.13 -11.05 -18.06
CA MET A 4 -0.88 -10.77 -18.76
C MET A 4 -0.38 -9.40 -18.35
N ILE A 5 0.79 -9.36 -17.72
CA ILE A 5 1.39 -8.13 -17.22
C ILE A 5 2.85 -8.03 -17.67
N LEU A 6 3.33 -6.79 -17.75
CA LEU A 6 4.71 -6.45 -18.07
C LEU A 6 5.51 -6.30 -16.79
N CYS A 7 6.67 -6.95 -16.72
CA CYS A 7 7.59 -6.75 -15.61
C CYS A 7 8.09 -5.29 -15.61
N PRO A 8 7.98 -4.54 -14.50
CA PRO A 8 8.36 -3.12 -14.46
C PRO A 8 9.89 -2.89 -14.48
N TYR A 9 10.68 -3.97 -14.46
CA TYR A 9 12.14 -3.93 -14.50
C TYR A 9 12.74 -4.30 -15.85
N CYS A 10 12.25 -5.39 -16.48
CA CYS A 10 12.80 -5.91 -17.74
C CYS A 10 11.79 -5.85 -18.91
N HIS A 11 10.57 -5.39 -18.67
CA HIS A 11 9.48 -5.26 -19.65
C HIS A 11 9.15 -6.56 -20.40
N LYS A 12 9.46 -7.73 -19.82
CA LYS A 12 9.00 -9.02 -20.33
C LYS A 12 7.55 -9.25 -19.91
N ASN A 13 6.77 -9.81 -20.84
CA ASN A 13 5.42 -10.27 -20.56
C ASN A 13 5.47 -11.54 -19.72
N GLN A 14 4.60 -11.62 -18.72
CA GLN A 14 4.38 -12.83 -17.95
C GLN A 14 2.91 -12.99 -17.59
N ALA A 15 2.47 -14.24 -17.45
CA ALA A 15 1.14 -14.56 -16.97
C ALA A 15 1.18 -14.71 -15.45
N VAL A 16 0.33 -13.96 -14.76
CA VAL A 16 0.24 -14.00 -13.29
C VAL A 16 -1.15 -14.43 -12.88
N VAL A 17 -1.22 -15.41 -11.98
CA VAL A 17 -2.48 -15.86 -11.39
C VAL A 17 -2.76 -15.02 -10.15
N HIS A 18 -3.80 -14.19 -10.22
CA HIS A 18 -4.37 -13.52 -9.06
C HIS A 18 -5.51 -14.37 -8.50
N GLN A 19 -5.51 -14.68 -7.20
CA GLN A 19 -6.55 -15.51 -6.56
C GLN A 19 -7.95 -14.83 -6.59
N GLY A 20 -7.99 -13.52 -6.89
CA GLY A 20 -9.20 -12.69 -6.80
C GLY A 20 -9.18 -11.89 -5.50
N GLY A 21 -10.14 -10.97 -5.34
CA GLY A 21 -10.20 -10.07 -4.19
C GLY A 21 -9.51 -8.72 -4.41
N TYR A 22 -9.39 -7.95 -3.33
CA TYR A 22 -8.85 -6.58 -3.32
C TYR A 22 -7.43 -6.49 -2.75
N GLU A 23 -6.84 -7.62 -2.36
CA GLU A 23 -5.51 -7.66 -1.74
C GLU A 23 -4.40 -7.68 -2.81
N PRO A 24 -3.34 -6.88 -2.65
CA PRO A 24 -2.16 -6.98 -3.50
C PRO A 24 -1.39 -8.27 -3.28
N ILE A 25 -0.73 -8.72 -4.33
CA ILE A 25 0.16 -9.88 -4.28
C ILE A 25 1.57 -9.52 -4.72
N SER A 26 2.56 -10.16 -4.10
CA SER A 26 3.96 -10.09 -4.54
C SER A 26 4.23 -11.13 -5.61
N VAL A 27 4.78 -10.70 -6.74
CA VAL A 27 5.03 -11.55 -7.90
C VAL A 27 6.51 -11.51 -8.26
N GLY A 28 7.12 -12.67 -8.47
CA GLY A 28 8.46 -12.80 -9.01
C GLY A 28 8.45 -12.80 -10.54
N CYS A 29 9.38 -12.09 -11.16
CA CYS A 29 9.63 -12.19 -12.59
C CYS A 29 10.56 -13.38 -12.89
N GLU A 30 10.11 -14.35 -13.68
CA GLU A 30 10.94 -15.49 -14.08
C GLU A 30 12.09 -15.09 -15.03
N SER A 31 11.96 -13.96 -15.73
CA SER A 31 12.98 -13.51 -16.69
C SER A 31 14.17 -12.81 -16.02
N CYS A 32 13.94 -12.02 -14.96
CA CYS A 32 15.00 -11.25 -14.31
C CYS A 32 15.18 -11.55 -12.82
N GLY A 33 14.34 -12.40 -12.24
CA GLY A 33 14.38 -12.80 -10.83
C GLY A 33 13.92 -11.71 -9.84
N LYS A 34 13.53 -10.52 -10.31
CA LYS A 34 13.08 -9.41 -9.45
C LYS A 34 11.63 -9.59 -9.03
N ARG A 35 11.30 -9.10 -7.83
CA ARG A 35 9.93 -9.10 -7.28
C ARG A 35 9.28 -7.73 -7.50
N PHE A 36 7.98 -7.73 -7.76
CA PHE A 36 7.14 -6.54 -7.92
C PHE A 36 5.75 -6.80 -7.31
N VAL A 37 4.97 -5.75 -7.10
CA VAL A 37 3.62 -5.82 -6.51
C VAL A 37 2.58 -5.74 -7.63
N LEU A 38 1.61 -6.64 -7.59
CA LEU A 38 0.43 -6.60 -8.44
C LEU A 38 -0.78 -6.29 -7.55
N ALA A 39 -1.41 -5.13 -7.78
CA ALA A 39 -2.57 -4.67 -7.04
C ALA A 39 -3.82 -4.72 -7.94
N PRO A 40 -4.93 -5.32 -7.48
CA PRO A 40 -6.20 -5.27 -8.22
C PRO A 40 -6.77 -3.84 -8.24
N GLU A 41 -7.24 -3.39 -9.40
CA GLU A 41 -7.90 -2.10 -9.62
C GLU A 41 -9.34 -2.28 -10.14
N ARG A 42 -10.16 -1.23 -10.07
CA ARG A 42 -11.59 -1.27 -10.47
C ARG A 42 -11.83 -1.85 -11.88
N TYR A 43 -10.88 -1.67 -12.80
CA TYR A 43 -11.00 -2.12 -14.18
C TYR A 43 -9.86 -3.06 -14.62
N GLY A 44 -9.07 -3.60 -13.68
CA GLY A 44 -7.95 -4.45 -14.05
C GLY A 44 -6.97 -4.69 -12.91
N VAL A 45 -5.68 -4.64 -13.24
CA VAL A 45 -4.57 -4.80 -12.30
C VAL A 45 -3.52 -3.74 -12.56
N ALA A 46 -3.02 -3.13 -11.51
CA ALA A 46 -1.89 -2.22 -11.52
C ALA A 46 -0.62 -2.96 -11.08
N VAL A 47 0.51 -2.58 -11.66
CA VAL A 47 1.82 -3.20 -11.40
C VAL A 47 2.77 -2.14 -10.88
N TYR A 48 3.31 -2.36 -9.69
CA TYR A 48 4.23 -1.44 -9.01
C TYR A 48 5.57 -2.13 -8.75
N ARG A 49 6.65 -1.36 -8.85
CA ARG A 49 7.94 -1.79 -8.29
C ARG A 49 7.81 -1.83 -6.76
N ILE A 50 8.59 -2.67 -6.09
CA ILE A 50 8.57 -2.74 -4.62
C ILE A 50 8.86 -1.35 -4.00
N GLU A 51 9.75 -0.57 -4.62
CA GLU A 51 10.15 0.76 -4.17
C GLU A 51 9.11 1.87 -4.45
N ASP A 52 8.26 1.68 -5.46
CA ASP A 52 7.21 2.64 -5.87
C ASP A 52 5.82 2.24 -5.35
N ALA A 53 5.70 1.08 -4.73
CA ALA A 53 4.44 0.59 -4.19
C ALA A 53 4.01 1.50 -3.03
N PRO A 54 2.72 1.90 -2.95
CA PRO A 54 2.27 2.72 -1.84
C PRO A 54 2.48 1.94 -0.52
N PRO A 55 2.80 2.62 0.59
CA PRO A 55 3.19 1.98 1.85
C PRO A 55 2.15 0.94 2.30
N CYS A 56 0.86 1.22 2.07
CA CYS A 56 -0.29 0.37 2.36
C CYS A 56 -0.33 -0.99 1.63
N PHE A 57 0.44 -1.16 0.55
CA PHE A 57 0.53 -2.40 -0.23
C PHE A 57 1.76 -3.24 0.12
N THR A 58 2.60 -2.77 1.04
CA THR A 58 3.75 -3.49 1.58
C THR A 58 3.44 -3.97 3.02
N PRO A 59 4.02 -5.07 3.50
CA PRO A 59 3.73 -5.63 4.83
C PRO A 59 4.05 -4.68 5.99
N ASP A 60 4.74 -3.57 5.74
CA ASP A 60 5.03 -2.53 6.72
C ASP A 60 3.77 -1.80 7.22
N CYS A 61 2.76 -1.60 6.36
CA CYS A 61 1.53 -0.88 6.75
C CYS A 61 0.58 -1.67 7.63
N LEU A 62 0.54 -3.00 7.52
CA LEU A 62 -0.26 -3.83 8.46
C LEU A 62 0.37 -3.85 9.87
N GLY A 63 1.68 -3.63 9.98
CA GLY A 63 2.38 -3.50 11.25
C GLY A 63 2.31 -2.09 11.85
N ALA A 64 2.35 -1.04 11.01
CA ALA A 64 2.36 0.35 11.45
C ALA A 64 1.04 0.82 12.05
N GLU A 65 -0.12 0.33 11.59
CA GLU A 65 -1.42 0.67 12.19
C GLU A 65 -1.58 0.13 13.63
N ARG A 66 -0.71 -0.81 14.04
CA ARG A 66 -0.65 -1.32 15.43
C ARG A 66 0.51 -0.74 16.24
N ALA A 67 1.39 0.04 15.62
CA ALA A 67 2.45 0.82 16.27
C ALA A 67 2.18 2.34 16.27
N GLY A 68 1.16 2.80 15.52
CA GLY A 68 0.78 4.21 15.37
C GLY A 68 -0.33 4.70 16.30
N SER A 69 -0.75 3.90 17.30
CA SER A 69 -1.60 4.40 18.40
C SER A 69 -0.76 4.94 19.57
N GLU A 70 0.32 5.66 19.27
CA GLU A 70 1.05 6.50 20.23
C GLU A 70 1.40 7.85 19.59
N ASN A 71 0.41 8.52 19.00
CA ASN A 71 0.38 9.98 18.94
C ASN A 71 -1.05 10.43 18.64
N GLY A 72 -1.85 10.53 19.71
CA GLY A 72 -3.16 11.18 19.65
C GLY A 72 -2.95 12.68 19.52
N GLU A 73 -3.03 13.18 18.29
CA GLU A 73 -3.19 14.60 18.01
C GLU A 73 -4.67 14.98 18.19
N GLU A 74 -5.06 15.33 19.43
CA GLU A 74 -6.38 15.90 19.76
C GLU A 74 -6.40 17.40 19.40
N GLN A 75 -6.79 17.63 18.15
CA GLN A 75 -7.75 18.63 17.69
C GLN A 75 -8.18 19.75 18.68
N ARG A 76 -7.76 20.98 18.34
CA ARG A 76 -8.48 22.27 18.39
C ARG A 76 -9.58 22.48 19.47
N GLY A 77 -9.33 23.47 20.33
CA GLY A 77 -10.32 24.52 20.65
C GLY A 77 -10.71 24.71 22.12
N ALA A 78 -10.25 25.81 22.73
CA ALA A 78 -10.99 26.75 23.61
C ALA A 78 -10.01 27.57 24.49
N PRO A 79 -9.91 28.90 24.37
CA PRO A 79 -9.47 29.74 25.49
C PRO A 79 -10.69 29.97 26.40
N GLY A 80 -10.99 29.01 27.25
CA GLY A 80 -12.01 29.14 28.29
C GLY A 80 -11.35 29.44 29.63
N ARG A 81 -11.47 30.70 30.08
CA ARG A 81 -11.84 31.12 31.46
C ARG A 81 -11.15 32.40 31.91
N GLU A 82 -11.91 33.46 31.73
CA GLU A 82 -12.14 34.55 32.67
C GLU A 82 -11.81 34.18 34.12
N ALA A 83 -10.94 34.96 34.77
CA ALA A 83 -10.81 35.07 36.21
C ALA A 83 -10.26 36.46 36.59
N GLN A 84 -11.13 37.47 36.59
CA GLN A 84 -11.21 38.45 37.69
C GLN A 84 -12.32 37.94 38.62
N PRO A 85 -12.44 38.24 39.94
CA PRO A 85 -11.89 39.33 40.77
C PRO A 85 -11.19 38.79 42.05
N VAL A 86 -10.64 39.54 43.03
CA VAL A 86 -11.15 40.62 43.90
C VAL A 86 -9.98 41.37 44.54
#